data_AF-A0A6G1MF38-F1
#
_entry.id   AF-A0A6G1MF38-F1
#
_cell.length_a   1.000
_cell.length_b   1.000
_cell.length_c   1.000
_cell.angle_alpha   90.00
_cell.angle_beta   90.00
_cell.angle_gamma   90.00
#
_symmetry.space_group_name_H-M   'P 1'
#
loop_
_entity.id
_entity.type
_entity.pdbx_description
1 polymer ?
#
loop_
_entity_poly.entity_id
_entity_poly.type
_entity_poly.pdbx_seq_one_letter_code
_entity_poly.pdbx_strand_id
1 'polypeptide(L)'
;MYSGADVNAGRSINATDVSPRFYYGSTFGAQNLELTRAFLEHPKVLVAALNGPAVGLSAAMIGLCDLVYCVPNTFLLTPFSSLGLVAEGGASFTFTRRMGYGLATEALLASKKITADRLFAAGFVNKIFEEKDADKFNEAVIKHVTEELGDHLNQESILLIKKLVKDAYMKGFEEANVLEIAGGVERFMKGVPQQEFAKIASGAKRHKL
;
A
#
# COMPACT_ATOMS: atom_id res chain seq x y z
N MET A 1 55.03 0.71 -9.81
CA MET A 1 53.77 0.05 -10.23
C MET A 1 52.65 1.01 -9.89
N TYR A 2 52.11 1.71 -10.89
CA TYR A 2 51.11 2.75 -10.70
C TYR A 2 49.73 2.13 -10.46
N SER A 3 49.18 2.40 -9.27
CA SER A 3 47.77 2.28 -8.95
C SER A 3 47.04 3.48 -9.55
N GLY A 4 46.20 3.24 -10.55
CA GLY A 4 45.31 4.26 -11.12
C GLY A 4 44.14 3.59 -11.81
N ALA A 5 42.99 3.53 -11.15
CA ALA A 5 41.73 3.28 -11.83
C ALA A 5 41.39 4.57 -12.59
N ASP A 6 41.45 4.50 -13.91
CA ASP A 6 41.10 5.61 -14.79
C ASP A 6 39.57 5.84 -14.71
N VAL A 7 39.15 6.95 -14.10
CA VAL A 7 37.74 7.32 -13.91
C VAL A 7 37.19 8.19 -15.04
N ASN A 8 37.91 8.33 -16.16
CA ASN A 8 37.45 9.08 -17.32
C ASN A 8 36.76 8.19 -18.36
N ALA A 9 35.60 7.67 -17.98
CA ALA A 9 34.60 7.26 -18.94
C ALA A 9 33.22 7.61 -18.38
N GLY A 10 32.87 8.90 -18.45
CA GLY A 10 31.47 9.32 -18.41
C GLY A 10 30.76 8.65 -19.58
N ARG A 11 30.21 7.46 -19.34
CA ARG A 11 29.43 6.73 -20.35
C ARG A 11 28.19 7.58 -20.61
N SER A 12 28.09 8.17 -21.80
CA SER A 12 26.89 8.86 -22.24
C SER A 12 25.72 7.85 -22.22
N ILE A 13 24.79 8.02 -21.29
CA ILE A 13 23.58 7.20 -21.22
C ILE A 13 22.63 7.76 -22.29
N ASN A 14 22.50 7.06 -23.41
CA ASN A 14 21.41 7.32 -24.35
C ASN A 14 20.09 6.91 -23.68
N ALA A 15 19.03 7.72 -23.83
CA ALA A 15 17.71 7.44 -23.28
C ALA A 15 17.11 6.09 -23.75
N THR A 16 17.66 5.51 -24.82
CA THR A 16 17.26 4.22 -25.41
C THR A 16 18.05 3.01 -24.88
N ASP A 17 19.13 3.18 -24.12
CA ASP A 17 20.03 2.10 -23.65
C ASP A 17 19.80 1.70 -22.19
N VAL A 18 18.64 2.05 -21.63
CA VAL A 18 18.33 1.75 -20.24
C VAL A 18 17.91 0.28 -20.13
N SER A 19 18.69 -0.53 -19.39
CA SER A 19 18.31 -1.92 -19.14
C SER A 19 16.89 -1.98 -18.54
N PRO A 20 16.02 -2.93 -18.95
CA PRO A 20 14.67 -3.04 -18.40
C PRO A 20 14.63 -3.10 -16.88
N ARG A 21 15.65 -3.72 -16.26
CA ARG A 21 15.81 -3.76 -14.81
C ARG A 21 15.99 -2.37 -14.22
N PHE A 22 16.86 -1.54 -14.80
CA PHE A 22 17.05 -0.16 -14.34
C PHE A 22 15.78 0.65 -14.55
N TYR A 23 15.14 0.53 -15.72
CA TYR A 23 13.90 1.25 -16.04
C TYR A 23 12.78 0.95 -15.03
N TYR A 24 12.45 -0.32 -14.81
CA TYR A 24 11.40 -0.69 -13.84
C TYR A 24 11.85 -0.50 -12.40
N GLY A 25 13.15 -0.62 -12.11
CA GLY A 25 13.71 -0.27 -10.81
C GLY A 25 13.49 1.20 -10.47
N SER A 26 13.73 2.11 -11.41
CA SER A 26 13.61 3.56 -11.19
C SER A 26 12.17 4.09 -11.31
N THR A 27 11.33 3.44 -12.12
CA THR A 27 9.94 3.89 -12.33
C THR A 27 8.97 3.20 -11.37
N PHE A 28 8.99 1.88 -11.27
CA PHE A 28 8.10 1.14 -10.37
C PHE A 28 8.70 1.02 -8.97
N GLY A 29 9.94 0.52 -8.89
CA GLY A 29 10.55 0.17 -7.60
C GLY A 29 10.78 1.39 -6.70
N ALA A 30 11.39 2.45 -7.24
CA ALA A 30 11.64 3.67 -6.48
C ALA A 30 10.34 4.35 -6.05
N GLN A 31 9.34 4.47 -6.94
CA GLN A 31 8.05 5.06 -6.57
C GLN A 31 7.36 4.31 -5.45
N ASN A 32 7.36 2.96 -5.51
CA ASN A 32 6.76 2.13 -4.47
C ASN A 32 7.51 2.28 -3.13
N LEU A 33 8.84 2.28 -3.16
CA LEU A 33 9.67 2.47 -1.97
C LEU A 33 9.43 3.83 -1.31
N GLU A 34 9.49 4.92 -2.09
CA GLU A 34 9.32 6.27 -1.56
C GLU A 34 7.91 6.49 -1.02
N LEU A 35 6.89 5.98 -1.71
CA LEU A 35 5.50 6.12 -1.26
C LEU A 35 5.25 5.33 0.04
N THR A 36 5.69 4.07 0.10
CA THR A 36 5.55 3.24 1.30
C THR A 36 6.30 3.83 2.49
N ARG A 37 7.53 4.33 2.28
CA ARG A 37 8.29 5.04 3.31
C ARG A 37 7.63 6.32 3.76
N ALA A 38 7.08 7.13 2.85
CA ALA A 38 6.39 8.36 3.23
C ALA A 38 5.23 8.10 4.22
N PHE A 39 4.49 7.00 4.04
CA PHE A 39 3.44 6.58 4.98
C PHE A 39 4.02 5.96 6.27
N LEU A 40 5.09 5.17 6.14
CA LEU A 40 5.76 4.56 7.28
C LEU A 40 6.46 5.60 8.19
N GLU A 41 6.99 6.66 7.64
CA GLU A 41 7.73 7.67 8.38
C GLU A 41 6.86 8.88 8.74
N HIS A 42 5.57 8.87 8.37
CA HIS A 42 4.68 9.99 8.63
C HIS A 42 4.61 10.32 10.14
N PRO A 43 5.01 11.55 10.54
CA PRO A 43 5.28 11.87 11.94
C PRO A 43 4.03 12.13 12.78
N LYS A 44 2.87 12.36 12.15
CA LYS A 44 1.58 12.62 12.82
C LYS A 44 0.67 11.41 12.76
N VAL A 45 -0.39 11.34 13.56
CA VAL A 45 -1.40 10.29 13.43
C VAL A 45 -2.05 10.38 12.04
N LEU A 46 -1.91 9.31 11.25
CA LEU A 46 -2.41 9.21 9.89
C LEU A 46 -3.74 8.47 9.88
N VAL A 47 -4.79 9.17 9.45
CA VAL A 47 -6.17 8.64 9.43
C VAL A 47 -6.61 8.42 7.98
N ALA A 48 -7.08 7.22 7.66
CA ALA A 48 -7.79 6.94 6.42
C ALA A 48 -9.31 7.05 6.62
N ALA A 49 -9.96 7.91 5.85
CA ALA A 49 -11.42 8.00 5.76
C ALA A 49 -11.86 7.45 4.39
N LEU A 50 -12.41 6.23 4.35
CA LEU A 50 -12.80 5.55 3.12
C LEU A 50 -14.28 5.77 2.83
N ASN A 51 -14.57 6.70 1.92
CA ASN A 51 -15.93 7.01 1.46
C ASN A 51 -16.43 6.08 0.34
N GLY A 52 -15.73 4.96 0.09
CA GLY A 52 -16.08 4.02 -0.96
C GLY A 52 -15.01 2.93 -1.16
N PRO A 53 -15.04 2.23 -2.31
CA PRO A 53 -14.05 1.22 -2.64
C PRO A 53 -12.62 1.76 -2.80
N ALA A 54 -11.63 1.00 -2.33
CA ALA A 54 -10.22 1.25 -2.60
C ALA A 54 -9.59 0.06 -3.32
N VAL A 55 -8.74 0.33 -4.33
CA VAL A 55 -8.29 -0.70 -5.27
C VAL A 55 -6.81 -0.58 -5.63
N GLY A 56 -6.10 -1.72 -5.64
CA GLY A 56 -4.70 -1.80 -6.04
C GLY A 56 -3.75 -1.24 -4.98
N LEU A 57 -2.76 -0.47 -5.42
CA LEU A 57 -1.78 0.14 -4.52
C LEU A 57 -2.43 1.03 -3.46
N SER A 58 -3.49 1.77 -3.79
CA SER A 58 -4.21 2.58 -2.79
C SER A 58 -4.83 1.72 -1.69
N ALA A 59 -5.38 0.55 -2.04
CA ALA A 59 -5.90 -0.42 -1.06
C ALA A 59 -4.80 -0.96 -0.13
N ALA A 60 -3.62 -1.24 -0.69
CA ALA A 60 -2.45 -1.68 0.08
C ALA A 60 -1.97 -0.60 1.07
N MET A 61 -1.86 0.64 0.60
CA MET A 61 -1.35 1.77 1.37
C MET A 61 -2.22 2.11 2.60
N ILE A 62 -3.53 1.83 2.57
CA ILE A 62 -4.41 1.99 3.74
C ILE A 62 -3.92 1.16 4.93
N GLY A 63 -3.28 0.00 4.68
CA GLY A 63 -2.69 -0.83 5.72
C GLY A 63 -1.60 -0.12 6.54
N LEU A 64 -1.06 0.99 6.05
CA LEU A 64 -0.01 1.79 6.70
C LEU A 64 -0.56 2.94 7.55
N CYS A 65 -1.86 3.25 7.47
CA CYS A 65 -2.48 4.30 8.29
C CYS A 65 -2.66 3.83 9.74
N ASP A 66 -2.61 4.74 10.70
CA ASP A 66 -2.77 4.38 12.12
C ASP A 66 -4.24 4.04 12.44
N LEU A 67 -5.17 4.83 11.90
CA LEU A 67 -6.61 4.64 12.07
C LEU A 67 -7.31 4.59 10.71
N VAL A 68 -8.28 3.70 10.58
CA VAL A 68 -9.05 3.50 9.35
C VAL A 68 -10.54 3.53 9.68
N TYR A 69 -11.26 4.45 9.05
CA TYR A 69 -12.71 4.59 9.13
C TYR A 69 -13.30 4.43 7.74
N CYS A 70 -14.50 3.88 7.65
CA CYS A 70 -15.15 3.71 6.35
C CYS A 70 -16.67 3.86 6.41
N VAL A 71 -17.29 3.85 5.24
CA VAL A 71 -18.74 3.74 5.05
C VAL A 71 -19.13 2.29 4.66
N PRO A 72 -20.41 1.88 4.75
CA PRO A 72 -20.80 0.49 4.52
C PRO A 72 -20.51 -0.06 3.12
N ASN A 73 -20.51 0.78 2.08
CA ASN A 73 -20.25 0.35 0.71
C ASN A 73 -18.75 0.24 0.37
N THR A 74 -17.86 0.42 1.35
CA THR A 74 -16.41 0.23 1.18
C THR A 74 -16.05 -1.24 0.98
N PHE A 75 -15.09 -1.47 0.10
CA PHE A 75 -14.32 -2.71 0.07
C PHE A 75 -12.86 -2.41 -0.28
N LEU A 76 -11.96 -3.27 0.16
CA LEU A 76 -10.59 -3.32 -0.37
C LEU A 76 -10.50 -4.39 -1.45
N LEU A 77 -9.84 -4.04 -2.56
CA LEU A 77 -9.49 -5.00 -3.60
C LEU A 77 -8.03 -4.81 -4.00
N THR A 78 -7.23 -5.85 -3.87
CA THR A 78 -5.85 -5.89 -4.33
C THR A 78 -5.73 -6.89 -5.47
N PRO A 79 -6.02 -6.51 -6.74
CA PRO A 79 -6.15 -7.46 -7.84
C PRO A 79 -4.79 -7.93 -8.39
N PHE A 80 -3.76 -8.00 -7.55
CA PHE A 80 -2.37 -8.21 -7.95
C PHE A 80 -2.18 -9.51 -8.73
N SER A 81 -2.64 -10.64 -8.17
CA SER A 81 -2.56 -11.93 -8.86
C SER A 81 -3.36 -11.95 -10.17
N SER A 82 -4.51 -11.26 -10.21
CA SER A 82 -5.30 -11.09 -11.43
C SER A 82 -4.62 -10.21 -12.48
N LEU A 83 -3.75 -9.29 -12.08
CA LEU A 83 -3.01 -8.41 -12.99
C LEU A 83 -1.59 -8.95 -13.28
N GLY A 84 -1.27 -10.16 -12.83
CA GLY A 84 0.06 -10.73 -13.02
C GLY A 84 1.15 -10.00 -12.23
N LEU A 85 0.79 -9.32 -11.14
CA LEU A 85 1.68 -8.66 -10.19
C LEU A 85 1.89 -9.55 -8.94
N VAL A 86 2.96 -9.27 -8.22
CA VAL A 86 3.10 -9.71 -6.82
C VAL A 86 2.38 -8.73 -5.89
N ALA A 87 2.30 -9.03 -4.59
CA ALA A 87 1.88 -8.04 -3.61
C ALA A 87 2.81 -6.81 -3.66
N GLU A 88 2.24 -5.64 -3.39
CA GLU A 88 2.96 -4.36 -3.39
C GLU A 88 2.39 -3.43 -2.32
N GLY A 89 3.06 -2.30 -2.05
CA GLY A 89 2.62 -1.31 -1.06
C GLY A 89 2.74 -1.81 0.38
N GLY A 90 3.54 -2.85 0.61
CA GLY A 90 3.68 -3.53 1.89
C GLY A 90 2.48 -4.41 2.27
N ALA A 91 1.59 -4.72 1.33
CA ALA A 91 0.34 -5.44 1.62
C ALA A 91 0.57 -6.85 2.19
N SER A 92 1.63 -7.55 1.75
CA SER A 92 1.95 -8.89 2.28
C SER A 92 2.25 -8.86 3.79
N PHE A 93 2.80 -7.74 4.26
CA PHE A 93 3.14 -7.53 5.67
C PHE A 93 1.98 -6.93 6.47
N THR A 94 1.35 -5.87 5.94
CA THR A 94 0.32 -5.12 6.68
C THR A 94 -1.00 -5.87 6.75
N PHE A 95 -1.42 -6.54 5.66
CA PHE A 95 -2.70 -7.24 5.66
C PHE A 95 -2.65 -8.44 6.62
N THR A 96 -1.57 -9.21 6.61
CA THR A 96 -1.44 -10.38 7.51
C THR A 96 -1.52 -9.99 8.98
N ARG A 97 -1.05 -8.80 9.35
CA ARG A 97 -1.12 -8.30 10.73
C ARG A 97 -2.40 -7.54 11.07
N ARG A 98 -3.06 -6.89 10.11
CA ARG A 98 -4.28 -6.10 10.37
C ARG A 98 -5.57 -6.89 10.24
N MET A 99 -5.61 -7.87 9.34
CA MET A 99 -6.81 -8.69 9.10
C MET A 99 -6.59 -10.18 9.36
N GLY A 100 -5.40 -10.55 9.83
CA GLY A 100 -5.01 -11.95 10.02
C GLY A 100 -4.65 -12.64 8.70
N TYR A 101 -3.97 -13.79 8.83
CA TYR A 101 -3.45 -14.54 7.69
C TYR A 101 -4.55 -15.04 6.73
N GLY A 102 -5.66 -15.54 7.27
CA GLY A 102 -6.76 -16.08 6.47
C GLY A 102 -7.37 -15.04 5.54
N LEU A 103 -7.75 -13.88 6.07
CA LEU A 103 -8.36 -12.82 5.25
C LEU A 103 -7.34 -12.19 4.29
N ALA A 104 -6.08 -12.04 4.72
CA ALA A 104 -5.01 -11.52 3.88
C ALA A 104 -4.74 -12.41 2.66
N THR A 105 -4.70 -13.73 2.84
CA THR A 105 -4.50 -14.67 1.72
C THR A 105 -5.69 -14.69 0.76
N GLU A 106 -6.93 -14.57 1.25
CA GLU A 106 -8.09 -14.35 0.40
C GLU A 106 -7.97 -13.07 -0.43
N ALA A 107 -7.55 -11.96 0.19
CA ALA A 107 -7.39 -10.68 -0.48
C ALA A 107 -6.29 -10.73 -1.56
N LEU A 108 -5.11 -11.26 -1.21
CA LEU A 108 -3.90 -11.18 -2.03
C LEU A 108 -3.80 -12.30 -3.07
N LEU A 109 -4.03 -13.56 -2.67
CA LEU A 109 -3.90 -14.70 -3.57
C LEU A 109 -5.10 -14.78 -4.50
N ALA A 110 -6.30 -14.73 -3.92
CA ALA A 110 -7.52 -14.85 -4.69
C ALA A 110 -8.00 -13.52 -5.29
N SER A 111 -7.33 -12.39 -5.04
CA SER A 111 -7.77 -11.07 -5.52
C SER A 111 -9.26 -10.82 -5.19
N LYS A 112 -9.69 -11.11 -3.96
CA LYS A 112 -11.10 -10.95 -3.55
C LYS A 112 -11.36 -9.54 -3.02
N LYS A 113 -12.59 -9.05 -3.26
CA LYS A 113 -13.13 -7.86 -2.58
C LYS A 113 -13.37 -8.23 -1.12
N ILE A 114 -12.75 -7.49 -0.20
CA ILE A 114 -12.97 -7.62 1.24
C ILE A 114 -13.86 -6.47 1.69
N THR A 115 -15.08 -6.78 2.11
CA THR A 115 -16.13 -5.80 2.44
C THR A 115 -15.86 -5.09 3.76
N ALA A 116 -16.49 -3.92 3.96
CA ALA A 116 -16.43 -3.14 5.19
C ALA A 116 -16.66 -3.99 6.45
N ASP A 117 -17.72 -4.81 6.48
CA ASP A 117 -18.02 -5.67 7.63
C ASP A 117 -16.90 -6.67 7.94
N ARG A 118 -16.29 -7.27 6.91
CA ARG A 118 -15.18 -8.22 7.10
C ARG A 118 -13.92 -7.50 7.56
N LEU A 119 -13.66 -6.30 7.06
CA LEU A 119 -12.53 -5.47 7.49
C LEU A 119 -12.69 -5.04 8.94
N PHE A 120 -13.89 -4.63 9.34
CA PHE A 120 -14.21 -4.26 10.71
C PHE A 120 -14.10 -5.46 11.66
N ALA A 121 -14.71 -6.60 11.31
CA ALA A 121 -14.64 -7.82 12.10
C ALA A 121 -13.20 -8.34 12.29
N ALA A 122 -12.31 -8.08 11.32
CA ALA A 122 -10.92 -8.46 11.40
C ALA A 122 -10.03 -7.46 12.15
N GLY A 123 -10.56 -6.29 12.55
CA GLY A 123 -9.80 -5.21 13.19
C GLY A 123 -8.99 -4.35 12.23
N PHE A 124 -9.18 -4.50 10.91
CA PHE A 124 -8.53 -3.66 9.92
C PHE A 124 -9.11 -2.23 9.90
N VAL A 125 -10.45 -2.14 9.98
CA VAL A 125 -11.21 -0.88 10.11
C VAL A 125 -11.59 -0.70 11.58
N ASN A 126 -11.38 0.52 12.10
CA ASN A 126 -11.69 0.89 13.48
C ASN A 126 -13.17 1.17 13.71
N LYS A 127 -13.87 1.76 12.73
CA LYS A 127 -15.32 2.06 12.80
C LYS A 127 -15.93 2.27 11.42
N ILE A 128 -17.17 1.82 11.27
CA ILE A 128 -18.02 2.07 10.10
C ILE A 128 -18.99 3.21 10.45
N PHE A 129 -19.10 4.21 9.59
CA PHE A 129 -20.03 5.33 9.69
C PHE A 129 -21.16 5.17 8.67
N GLU A 130 -22.40 5.31 9.11
CA GLU A 130 -23.59 5.15 8.24
C GLU A 130 -23.83 6.34 7.28
N GLU A 131 -23.02 7.40 7.36
CA GLU A 131 -23.14 8.58 6.52
C GLU A 131 -22.77 8.24 5.07
N LYS A 132 -23.69 8.55 4.13
CA LYS A 132 -23.55 8.20 2.71
C LYS A 132 -23.00 9.36 1.88
N ASP A 133 -23.20 10.59 2.37
CA ASP A 133 -22.64 11.77 1.75
C ASP A 133 -21.15 11.87 2.09
N ALA A 134 -20.30 12.01 1.07
CA ALA A 134 -18.85 11.95 1.25
C ALA A 134 -18.32 13.12 2.11
N ASP A 135 -18.89 14.32 1.96
CA ASP A 135 -18.43 15.50 2.68
C ASP A 135 -18.83 15.42 4.15
N LYS A 136 -20.09 15.04 4.42
CA LYS A 136 -20.56 14.80 5.79
C LYS A 136 -19.83 13.65 6.47
N PHE A 137 -19.49 12.59 5.73
CA PHE A 137 -18.66 11.50 6.25
C PHE A 137 -17.28 12.00 6.67
N ASN A 138 -16.62 12.81 5.83
CA ASN A 138 -15.32 13.38 6.16
C ASN A 138 -15.41 14.29 7.40
N GLU A 139 -16.42 15.15 7.49
CA GLU A 139 -16.68 15.97 8.67
C GLU A 139 -16.89 15.13 9.93
N ALA A 140 -17.68 14.05 9.83
CA ALA A 140 -17.93 13.14 10.94
C ALA A 140 -16.66 12.42 11.41
N VAL A 141 -15.79 12.01 10.48
CA VAL A 141 -14.49 11.40 10.82
C VAL A 141 -13.57 12.40 11.49
N ILE A 142 -13.46 13.63 10.98
CA ILE A 142 -12.64 14.68 11.59
C ILE A 142 -13.13 14.95 13.00
N LYS A 143 -14.44 15.16 13.18
CA LYS A 143 -15.05 15.38 14.49
C LYS A 143 -14.75 14.23 15.44
N HIS A 144 -14.97 12.98 15.01
CA HIS A 144 -14.69 11.81 15.84
C HIS A 144 -13.22 11.74 16.26
N VAL A 145 -12.29 11.93 15.34
CA VAL A 145 -10.85 11.90 15.65
C VAL A 145 -10.45 13.03 16.60
N THR A 146 -10.97 14.24 16.40
CA THR A 146 -10.71 15.37 17.29
C THR A 146 -11.30 15.14 18.68
N GLU A 147 -12.46 14.50 18.79
CA GLU A 147 -13.05 14.14 20.08
C GLU A 147 -12.24 13.05 20.79
N GLU A 148 -11.78 12.01 20.08
CA GLU A 148 -11.01 10.90 20.65
C GLU A 148 -9.55 11.25 20.96
N LEU A 149 -8.92 12.11 20.16
CA LEU A 149 -7.49 12.46 20.25
C LEU A 149 -7.23 13.93 20.62
N GLY A 150 -8.26 14.66 21.07
CA GLY A 150 -8.20 16.09 21.36
C GLY A 150 -7.47 16.46 22.65
N ASP A 151 -7.72 17.68 23.12
CA ASP A 151 -6.95 18.34 24.20
C ASP A 151 -7.00 17.66 25.57
N HIS A 152 -7.94 16.71 25.76
CA HIS A 152 -8.00 15.89 26.95
C HIS A 152 -6.87 14.84 27.02
N LEU A 153 -6.13 14.63 25.92
CA LEU A 153 -4.95 13.79 25.85
C LEU A 153 -3.68 14.62 25.61
N ASN A 154 -2.55 14.15 26.16
CA ASN A 154 -1.25 14.76 25.91
C ASN A 154 -0.75 14.43 24.49
N GLN A 155 -0.63 15.46 23.65
CA GLN A 155 -0.31 15.30 22.22
C GLN A 155 1.08 14.71 21.96
N GLU A 156 2.08 15.06 22.76
CA GLU A 156 3.42 14.47 22.66
C GLU A 156 3.38 12.96 22.99
N SER A 157 2.65 12.58 24.03
CA SER A 157 2.47 11.19 24.43
C SER A 157 1.79 10.37 23.33
N ILE A 158 0.78 10.92 22.63
CA ILE A 158 0.16 10.24 21.48
C ILE A 158 1.20 9.91 20.41
N LEU A 159 2.09 10.87 20.07
CA LEU A 159 3.12 10.67 19.04
C LEU A 159 4.19 9.67 19.49
N LEU A 160 4.61 9.71 20.76
CA LEU A 160 5.55 8.75 21.33
C LEU A 160 4.96 7.33 21.39
N ILE A 161 3.68 7.20 21.78
CA ILE A 161 2.96 5.93 21.76
C ILE A 161 2.86 5.40 20.33
N LYS A 162 2.47 6.24 19.36
CA LYS A 162 2.46 5.86 17.94
C LYS A 162 3.82 5.32 17.52
N LYS A 163 4.91 6.01 17.86
CA LYS A 163 6.27 5.57 17.52
C LYS A 163 6.57 4.18 18.10
N LEU A 164 6.29 3.97 19.39
CA LEU A 164 6.53 2.69 20.06
C LEU A 164 5.71 1.55 19.44
N VAL A 165 4.42 1.79 19.17
CA VAL A 165 3.53 0.82 18.52
C VAL A 165 4.06 0.48 17.13
N LYS A 166 4.44 1.49 16.34
CA LYS A 166 4.92 1.31 14.98
C LYS A 166 6.23 0.55 14.93
N ASP A 167 7.20 0.92 15.78
CA ASP A 167 8.50 0.25 15.84
C ASP A 167 8.35 -1.25 16.19
N ALA A 168 7.42 -1.60 17.09
CA ALA A 168 7.12 -2.98 17.43
C ALA A 168 6.36 -3.73 16.33
N TYR A 169 5.31 -3.13 15.79
CA TYR A 169 4.40 -3.77 14.84
C TYR A 169 5.00 -3.90 13.43
N MET A 170 5.77 -2.89 13.01
CA MET A 170 6.37 -2.77 11.68
C MET A 170 7.79 -3.34 11.61
N LYS A 171 8.25 -4.02 12.65
CA LYS A 171 9.51 -4.76 12.61
C LYS A 171 9.45 -5.83 11.51
N GLY A 172 10.34 -5.69 10.51
CA GLY A 172 10.37 -6.55 9.31
C GLY A 172 9.60 -6.01 8.11
N PHE A 173 8.97 -4.82 8.23
CA PHE A 173 8.25 -4.21 7.11
C PHE A 173 9.19 -3.89 5.94
N GLU A 174 10.33 -3.25 6.20
CA GLU A 174 11.30 -2.88 5.16
C GLU A 174 11.78 -4.10 4.37
N GLU A 175 12.00 -5.24 5.05
CA GLU A 175 12.36 -6.50 4.38
C GLU A 175 11.26 -6.97 3.42
N ALA A 176 10.01 -7.03 3.90
CA ALA A 176 8.88 -7.42 3.07
C ALA A 176 8.70 -6.46 1.88
N ASN A 177 8.83 -5.15 2.11
CA ASN A 177 8.67 -4.13 1.08
C ASN A 177 9.74 -4.24 -0.02
N VAL A 178 11.01 -4.47 0.37
CA VAL A 178 12.10 -4.70 -0.60
C VAL A 178 11.84 -5.96 -1.44
N LEU A 179 11.34 -7.04 -0.82
CA LEU A 179 11.01 -8.27 -1.54
C LEU A 179 9.82 -8.09 -2.50
N GLU A 180 8.78 -7.36 -2.08
CA GLU A 180 7.65 -6.98 -2.94
C GLU A 180 8.12 -6.18 -4.15
N ILE A 181 8.96 -5.16 -3.93
CA ILE A 181 9.53 -4.33 -5.00
C ILE A 181 10.36 -5.17 -5.97
N ALA A 182 11.27 -5.99 -5.46
CA ALA A 182 12.11 -6.85 -6.29
C ALA A 182 11.27 -7.81 -7.13
N GLY A 183 10.26 -8.43 -6.53
CA GLY A 183 9.30 -9.28 -7.23
C GLY A 183 8.52 -8.52 -8.31
N GLY A 184 8.04 -7.31 -8.00
CA GLY A 184 7.30 -6.48 -8.95
C GLY A 184 8.15 -6.08 -10.16
N VAL A 185 9.40 -5.65 -9.93
CA VAL A 185 10.37 -5.37 -11.00
C VAL A 185 10.56 -6.60 -11.89
N GLU A 186 10.73 -7.79 -11.29
CA GLU A 186 10.87 -9.03 -12.05
C GLU A 186 9.63 -9.35 -12.92
N ARG A 187 8.41 -9.13 -12.38
CA ARG A 187 7.16 -9.32 -13.14
C ARG A 187 7.07 -8.40 -14.34
N PHE A 188 7.38 -7.11 -14.17
CA PHE A 188 7.40 -6.14 -15.26
C PHE A 188 8.46 -6.44 -16.31
N MET A 189 9.67 -6.86 -15.89
CA MET A 189 10.72 -7.28 -16.81
C MET A 189 10.30 -8.47 -17.68
N LYS A 190 9.51 -9.40 -17.14
CA LYS A 190 8.97 -10.55 -17.89
C LYS A 190 7.77 -10.20 -18.79
N GLY A 191 7.30 -8.94 -18.75
CA GLY A 191 6.16 -8.50 -19.55
C GLY A 191 4.81 -9.07 -19.10
N VAL A 192 4.72 -9.71 -17.93
CA VAL A 192 3.50 -10.43 -17.53
C VAL A 192 2.33 -9.49 -17.23
N PRO A 193 2.51 -8.39 -16.47
CA PRO A 193 1.44 -7.42 -16.26
C PRO A 193 0.89 -6.88 -17.58
N GLN A 194 1.78 -6.54 -18.53
CA GLN A 194 1.41 -6.02 -19.84
C GLN A 194 0.54 -7.01 -20.63
N GLN A 195 0.87 -8.31 -20.58
CA GLN A 195 0.07 -9.37 -21.19
C GLN A 195 -1.31 -9.50 -20.52
N GLU A 196 -1.38 -9.44 -19.19
CA GLU A 196 -2.65 -9.53 -18.47
C GLU A 196 -3.55 -8.31 -18.72
N PHE A 197 -2.99 -7.10 -18.78
CA PHE A 197 -3.71 -5.90 -19.17
C PHE A 197 -4.23 -5.98 -20.61
N ALA A 198 -3.44 -6.50 -21.56
CA ALA A 198 -3.87 -6.69 -22.93
C ALA A 198 -5.06 -7.67 -23.04
N LYS A 199 -5.06 -8.77 -22.27
CA LYS A 199 -6.19 -9.71 -22.19
C LYS A 199 -7.46 -9.05 -21.63
N ILE A 200 -7.31 -8.16 -20.65
CA ILE A 200 -8.44 -7.41 -20.09
C ILE A 200 -9.00 -6.43 -21.11
N ALA A 201 -8.14 -5.65 -21.76
CA ALA A 201 -8.52 -4.65 -22.75
C ALA A 201 -9.22 -5.27 -23.97
N SER A 202 -8.82 -6.48 -24.38
CA SER A 202 -9.45 -7.22 -25.48
C SER A 202 -10.73 -7.97 -25.08
N GLY A 203 -11.11 -7.96 -23.79
CA GLY A 203 -12.24 -8.74 -23.28
C GLY A 203 -11.98 -10.24 -23.14
N ALA A 204 -10.78 -10.72 -23.48
CA ALA A 204 -10.37 -12.12 -23.32
C ALA A 204 -10.25 -12.55 -21.84
N LYS A 205 -10.21 -11.58 -20.92
CA LYS A 205 -10.22 -11.80 -19.47
C LYS A 205 -11.13 -10.79 -18.78
N ARG A 206 -12.06 -11.28 -17.95
CA ARG A 206 -12.85 -10.41 -17.06
C ARG A 206 -11.96 -9.85 -15.96
N HIS A 207 -11.89 -8.52 -15.84
CA HIS A 207 -11.17 -7.89 -14.73
C HIS A 207 -11.98 -7.96 -13.43
N LYS A 208 -11.28 -7.91 -12.30
CA LYS A 208 -11.90 -7.90 -10.96
C LYS A 208 -12.23 -6.50 -10.43
N LEU A 209 -11.82 -5.45 -11.15
CA LEU A 209 -12.22 -4.06 -10.88
C LEU A 209 -13.76 -3.96 -10.95
#